data_AF-A0A7S0Y4M0-F1
#
_entry.id   AF-A0A7S0Y4M0-F1
#
_cell.length_a   1.000
_cell.length_b   1.000
_cell.length_c   1.000
_cell.angle_alpha   90.00
_cell.angle_beta   90.00
_cell.angle_gamma   90.00
#
_symmetry.space_group_name_H-M   'P 1'
#
loop_
_entity.id
_entity.type
_entity.pdbx_description
1 polymer ?
#
loop_
_entity_poly.entity_id
_entity_poly.type
_entity_poly.pdbx_seq_one_letter_code
_entity_poly.pdbx_strand_id
1 'polypeptide(L)'
;FVSAVRHSYHDNPFHNFYHAFSVFQVAYMLVMATKAKELLRDTDLLAVLTAALCHDADHPGVSNDFLIHAESPLSLLYNDVSVLENHHCRTAFEILLMDDQGIFKGLTHDERTEVRRAIVSSILATDMRYHASYVSRMRVVAEAHQQDPESEVPLDIDKEQDRQLLMDMLVHCADLSGQTMKHSLARQWGQRVLEEFRQQTVLEKKRGLPTLPFMMDLHDPLKQATTQKNFISFVVEPLWKVFCSV
;
A
#
# COMPACT_ATOMS: atom_id res chain seq x y z
N PHE A 1 18.13 -10.23 -2.28
CA PHE A 1 16.74 -9.71 -2.25
C PHE A 1 16.64 -8.28 -1.71
N VAL A 2 16.68 -8.01 -0.40
CA VAL A 2 16.44 -6.65 0.16
C VAL A 2 17.31 -5.56 -0.46
N SER A 3 18.60 -5.84 -0.69
CA SER A 3 19.48 -4.90 -1.38
C SER A 3 19.00 -4.58 -2.80
N ALA A 4 18.55 -5.57 -3.58
CA ALA A 4 18.02 -5.35 -4.93
C ALA A 4 16.73 -4.52 -4.90
N VAL A 5 15.80 -4.80 -3.96
CA VAL A 5 14.60 -3.98 -3.75
C VAL A 5 14.96 -2.55 -3.41
N ARG A 6 15.92 -2.31 -2.49
CA ARG A 6 16.37 -0.95 -2.19
C ARG A 6 16.87 -0.19 -3.42
N HIS A 7 17.59 -0.87 -4.33
CA HIS A 7 18.11 -0.23 -5.54
C HIS A 7 17.04 0.06 -6.59
N SER A 8 15.85 -0.55 -6.52
CA SER A 8 14.73 -0.20 -7.40
C SER A 8 13.94 1.02 -6.92
N TYR A 9 14.21 1.56 -5.73
CA TYR A 9 13.55 2.77 -5.26
C TYR A 9 14.34 4.02 -5.63
N HIS A 10 13.64 5.03 -6.15
CA HIS A 10 14.20 6.34 -6.45
C HIS A 10 14.31 7.23 -5.20
N ASP A 11 15.11 8.28 -5.28
CA ASP A 11 15.24 9.30 -4.23
C ASP A 11 14.09 10.33 -4.30
N ASN A 12 12.86 9.83 -4.37
CA ASN A 12 11.65 10.65 -4.33
C ASN A 12 11.47 11.23 -2.91
N PRO A 13 10.80 12.38 -2.72
CA PRO A 13 10.54 12.93 -1.39
C PRO A 13 9.80 11.95 -0.45
N PHE A 14 8.77 11.26 -0.96
CA PHE A 14 7.92 10.33 -0.22
C PHE A 14 8.07 8.89 -0.68
N HIS A 15 7.71 8.55 -1.93
CA HIS A 15 7.70 7.16 -2.42
C HIS A 15 9.13 6.67 -2.74
N ASN A 16 9.91 6.43 -1.67
CA ASN A 16 11.30 5.98 -1.67
C ASN A 16 11.47 4.76 -0.74
N PHE A 17 12.70 4.23 -0.64
CA PHE A 17 12.95 3.02 0.17
C PHE A 17 12.63 3.20 1.66
N TYR A 18 12.72 4.41 2.22
CA TYR A 18 12.37 4.64 3.63
C TYR A 18 10.87 4.52 3.87
N HIS A 19 10.04 4.95 2.91
CA HIS A 19 8.60 4.70 2.95
C HIS A 19 8.32 3.20 2.91
N ALA A 20 8.86 2.49 1.92
CA ALA A 20 8.71 1.04 1.82
C ALA A 20 9.14 0.28 3.09
N PHE A 21 10.25 0.68 3.70
CA PHE A 21 10.71 0.10 4.95
C PHE A 21 9.78 0.43 6.14
N SER A 22 9.21 1.64 6.16
CA SER A 22 8.19 2.03 7.14
C SER A 22 6.94 1.16 7.02
N VAL A 23 6.43 0.94 5.80
CA VAL A 23 5.28 0.07 5.52
C VAL A 23 5.57 -1.37 5.93
N PHE A 24 6.73 -1.91 5.55
CA PHE A 24 7.19 -3.24 6.00
C PHE A 24 7.18 -3.37 7.53
N GLN A 25 7.73 -2.37 8.24
CA GLN A 25 7.85 -2.41 9.69
C GLN A 25 6.48 -2.30 10.38
N VAL A 26 5.58 -1.47 9.85
CA VAL A 26 4.21 -1.35 10.37
C VAL A 26 3.40 -2.61 10.08
N ALA A 27 3.50 -3.19 8.89
CA ALA A 27 2.85 -4.46 8.57
C ALA A 27 3.28 -5.57 9.54
N TYR A 28 4.59 -5.67 9.82
CA TYR A 28 5.10 -6.57 10.86
C TYR A 28 4.50 -6.28 12.24
N MET A 29 4.44 -5.02 12.66
CA MET A 29 3.82 -4.66 13.95
C MET A 29 2.34 -5.04 14.00
N LEU A 30 1.58 -4.80 12.93
CA LEU A 30 0.17 -5.16 12.86
C LEU A 30 -0.02 -6.69 12.97
N VAL A 31 0.79 -7.48 12.27
CA VAL A 31 0.78 -8.95 12.38
C VAL A 31 1.02 -9.38 13.83
N MET A 32 1.97 -8.75 14.52
CA MET A 32 2.36 -9.14 15.89
C MET A 32 1.42 -8.61 16.97
N ALA A 33 0.73 -7.49 16.72
CA ALA A 33 -0.14 -6.84 17.69
C ALA A 33 -1.62 -7.26 17.58
N THR A 34 -1.97 -8.05 16.56
CA THR A 34 -3.33 -8.53 16.29
C THR A 34 -3.37 -10.06 16.23
N LYS A 35 -4.56 -10.65 16.08
CA LYS A 35 -4.73 -12.08 15.82
C LYS A 35 -4.27 -12.51 14.43
N ALA A 36 -3.80 -11.60 13.57
CA ALA A 36 -3.40 -11.94 12.21
C ALA A 36 -2.35 -13.05 12.13
N LYS A 37 -1.44 -13.16 13.10
CA LYS A 37 -0.47 -14.27 13.18
C LYS A 37 -1.13 -15.64 13.36
N GLU A 38 -2.30 -15.70 14.00
CA GLU A 38 -3.07 -16.93 14.22
C GLU A 38 -3.99 -17.25 13.03
N LEU A 39 -4.27 -16.26 12.19
CA LEU A 39 -5.22 -16.34 11.05
C LEU A 39 -4.53 -16.45 9.69
N LEU A 40 -3.20 -16.43 9.65
CA LEU A 40 -2.39 -16.49 8.44
C LEU A 40 -1.35 -17.61 8.56
N ARG A 41 -1.08 -18.30 7.45
CA ARG A 41 -0.01 -19.30 7.38
C ARG A 41 1.35 -18.61 7.21
N ASP A 42 2.43 -19.34 7.43
CA ASP A 42 3.79 -18.81 7.23
C ASP A 42 4.02 -18.27 5.80
N THR A 43 3.41 -18.90 4.79
CA THR A 43 3.46 -18.44 3.39
C THR A 43 2.69 -17.13 3.18
N ASP A 44 1.57 -16.93 3.89
CA ASP A 44 0.79 -15.70 3.86
C ASP A 44 1.56 -14.55 4.54
N LEU A 45 2.20 -14.82 5.68
CA LEU A 45 3.06 -13.84 6.37
C LEU A 45 4.26 -13.42 5.52
N LEU A 46 4.88 -14.38 4.81
CA LEU A 46 5.93 -14.10 3.84
C LEU A 46 5.41 -13.20 2.71
N ALA A 47 4.19 -13.45 2.21
CA ALA A 47 3.56 -12.64 1.17
C ALA A 47 3.30 -11.20 1.65
N VAL A 48 2.69 -11.01 2.83
CA VAL A 48 2.42 -9.68 3.41
C VAL A 48 3.69 -8.84 3.52
N LEU A 49 4.73 -9.42 4.12
CA LEU A 49 5.99 -8.70 4.35
C LEU A 49 6.73 -8.42 3.03
N THR A 50 6.65 -9.33 2.05
CA THR A 50 7.24 -9.12 0.73
C THR A 50 6.49 -8.04 -0.05
N ALA A 51 5.16 -8.07 -0.04
CA ALA A 51 4.30 -7.06 -0.67
C ALA A 51 4.55 -5.67 -0.07
N ALA A 52 4.54 -5.56 1.27
CA ALA A 52 4.79 -4.29 1.97
C ALA A 52 6.13 -3.64 1.58
N LEU A 53 7.20 -4.44 1.45
CA LEU A 53 8.53 -3.93 1.08
C LEU A 53 8.64 -3.54 -0.42
N CYS A 54 7.77 -4.08 -1.28
CA CYS A 54 7.86 -3.90 -2.73
C CYS A 54 6.71 -3.07 -3.34
N HIS A 55 5.71 -2.68 -2.55
CA HIS A 55 4.44 -2.13 -3.06
C HIS A 55 4.59 -0.86 -3.92
N ASP A 56 5.71 -0.15 -3.79
CA ASP A 56 6.07 1.08 -4.51
C ASP A 56 7.39 0.96 -5.31
N ALA A 57 7.84 -0.27 -5.61
CA ALA A 57 9.13 -0.48 -6.26
C ALA A 57 9.18 0.19 -7.65
N ASP A 58 10.20 1.01 -7.92
CA ASP A 58 10.36 1.81 -9.15
C ASP A 58 9.31 2.93 -9.32
N HIS A 59 8.78 3.48 -8.21
CA HIS A 59 7.86 4.61 -8.25
C HIS A 59 8.51 5.87 -8.88
N PRO A 60 7.88 6.51 -9.88
CA PRO A 60 8.44 7.64 -10.62
C PRO A 60 8.23 9.02 -9.95
N GLY A 61 7.59 9.05 -8.78
CA GLY A 61 7.30 10.28 -8.04
C GLY A 61 6.07 11.05 -8.56
N VAL A 62 5.20 10.38 -9.31
CA VAL A 62 3.97 10.95 -9.88
C VAL A 62 2.84 9.93 -9.82
N SER A 63 1.58 10.40 -9.78
CA SER A 63 0.40 9.55 -9.64
C SER A 63 -0.02 8.80 -10.91
N ASN A 64 -0.89 7.79 -10.76
CA ASN A 64 -1.59 7.12 -11.87
C ASN A 64 -2.27 8.13 -12.81
N ASP A 65 -3.00 9.12 -12.27
CA ASP A 65 -3.67 10.15 -13.08
C ASP A 65 -2.70 10.98 -13.91
N PHE A 66 -1.51 11.30 -13.39
CA PHE A 66 -0.47 11.98 -14.15
C PHE A 66 -0.02 11.11 -15.34
N LEU A 67 0.28 9.84 -15.08
CA LEU A 67 0.75 8.91 -16.11
C LEU A 67 -0.28 8.72 -17.23
N ILE A 68 -1.56 8.64 -16.88
CA ILE A 68 -2.69 8.52 -17.82
C ILE A 68 -2.82 9.79 -18.66
N HIS A 69 -2.92 10.97 -18.04
CA HIS A 69 -3.04 12.23 -18.79
C HIS A 69 -1.82 12.55 -19.65
N ALA A 70 -0.64 12.06 -19.26
CA ALA A 70 0.59 12.21 -20.03
C ALA A 70 0.75 11.15 -21.13
N GLU A 71 -0.20 10.21 -21.29
CA GLU A 71 -0.13 9.07 -22.22
C GLU A 71 1.21 8.32 -22.11
N SER A 72 1.65 8.10 -20.87
CA SER A 72 2.95 7.47 -20.60
C SER A 72 3.02 6.04 -21.17
N PRO A 73 4.21 5.51 -21.48
CA PRO A 73 4.35 4.12 -21.89
C PRO A 73 3.76 3.11 -20.89
N LEU A 74 3.83 3.42 -19.58
CA LEU A 74 3.25 2.56 -18.54
C LEU A 74 1.72 2.58 -18.57
N SER A 75 1.09 3.75 -18.73
CA SER A 75 -0.37 3.84 -18.78
C SER A 75 -0.93 3.11 -20.00
N LEU A 76 -0.26 3.22 -21.15
CA LEU A 76 -0.60 2.45 -22.36
C LEU A 76 -0.39 0.94 -22.16
N LEU A 77 0.69 0.52 -21.49
CA LEU A 77 0.98 -0.89 -21.23
C LEU A 77 -0.09 -1.54 -20.34
N TYR A 78 -0.51 -0.82 -19.29
CA TYR A 78 -1.48 -1.30 -18.30
C TYR A 78 -2.92 -0.84 -18.56
N ASN A 79 -3.17 -0.24 -19.72
CA ASN A 79 -4.50 0.22 -20.16
C ASN A 79 -5.22 1.06 -19.09
N ASP A 80 -4.50 1.98 -18.45
CA ASP A 80 -5.01 2.92 -17.43
C ASP A 80 -5.59 2.27 -16.14
N VAL A 81 -5.35 0.97 -15.94
CA VAL A 81 -5.82 0.22 -14.76
C VAL A 81 -4.65 -0.05 -13.82
N SER A 82 -4.68 0.54 -12.62
CA SER A 82 -3.69 0.37 -11.55
C SER A 82 -2.26 0.38 -12.09
N VAL A 83 -1.94 1.46 -12.81
CA VAL A 83 -0.76 1.53 -13.69
C VAL A 83 0.53 1.34 -12.89
N LEU A 84 0.65 2.05 -11.78
CA LEU A 84 1.78 1.97 -10.87
C LEU A 84 1.81 0.64 -10.12
N GLU A 85 0.70 0.18 -9.58
CA GLU A 85 0.64 -1.04 -8.78
C GLU A 85 0.98 -2.30 -9.61
N ASN A 86 0.55 -2.33 -10.89
CA ASN A 86 0.99 -3.35 -11.84
C ASN A 86 2.49 -3.25 -12.16
N HIS A 87 3.02 -2.03 -12.28
CA HIS A 87 4.44 -1.78 -12.48
C HIS A 87 5.27 -2.24 -11.28
N HIS A 88 4.84 -1.93 -10.06
CA HIS A 88 5.46 -2.37 -8.80
C HIS A 88 5.47 -3.90 -8.69
N CYS A 89 4.36 -4.57 -9.03
CA CYS A 89 4.30 -6.03 -9.12
C CYS A 89 5.35 -6.56 -10.10
N ARG A 90 5.41 -6.01 -11.31
CA ARG A 90 6.39 -6.43 -12.32
C ARG A 90 7.81 -6.29 -11.78
N THR A 91 8.19 -5.12 -11.27
CA THR A 91 9.52 -4.84 -10.71
C THR A 91 9.86 -5.79 -9.56
N ALA A 92 8.91 -6.01 -8.63
CA ALA A 92 9.09 -6.94 -7.52
C ALA A 92 9.42 -8.35 -8.00
N PHE A 93 8.71 -8.85 -9.01
CA PHE A 93 8.93 -10.20 -9.54
C PHE A 93 10.15 -10.31 -10.45
N GLU A 94 10.54 -9.25 -11.17
CA GLU A 94 11.84 -9.23 -11.83
C GLU A 94 12.96 -9.46 -10.79
N ILE A 95 12.91 -8.78 -9.65
CA ILE A 95 13.89 -8.94 -8.56
C ILE A 95 13.82 -10.33 -7.91
N LEU A 96 12.61 -10.84 -7.63
CA LEU A 96 12.41 -12.15 -6.99
C LEU A 96 12.88 -13.31 -7.88
N LEU A 97 12.90 -13.13 -9.20
CA LEU A 97 13.29 -14.15 -10.19
C LEU A 97 14.75 -14.04 -10.66
N MET A 98 15.50 -13.02 -10.24
CA MET A 98 16.91 -12.81 -10.65
C MET A 98 17.90 -13.84 -10.08
N ASP A 99 17.58 -14.52 -8.99
CA ASP A 99 18.44 -15.51 -8.33
C ASP A 99 17.69 -16.85 -8.24
N ASP A 100 18.43 -17.96 -8.16
CA ASP A 100 17.93 -19.34 -8.30
C ASP A 100 17.13 -19.82 -7.06
N GLN A 101 16.06 -19.06 -6.74
CA GLN A 101 15.09 -19.16 -5.64
C GLN A 101 15.23 -18.16 -4.46
N GLY A 102 16.06 -17.11 -4.50
CA GLY A 102 16.00 -15.95 -3.58
C GLY A 102 15.43 -16.17 -2.15
N ILE A 103 14.40 -15.41 -1.75
CA ILE A 103 13.67 -15.59 -0.48
C ILE A 103 12.57 -16.68 -0.55
N PHE A 104 12.34 -17.25 -1.73
CA PHE A 104 11.39 -18.36 -1.95
C PHE A 104 12.09 -19.72 -1.93
N LYS A 105 13.35 -19.76 -1.50
CA LYS A 105 14.16 -20.95 -1.41
C LYS A 105 13.59 -21.83 -0.30
N GLY A 106 13.17 -23.03 -0.67
CA GLY A 106 12.51 -23.96 0.25
C GLY A 106 11.00 -24.09 0.04
N LEU A 107 10.37 -23.17 -0.72
CA LEU A 107 8.98 -23.33 -1.13
C LEU A 107 8.85 -24.38 -2.24
N THR A 108 7.75 -25.12 -2.23
CA THR A 108 7.28 -25.96 -3.33
C THR A 108 6.81 -25.12 -4.52
N HIS A 109 6.52 -25.77 -5.65
CA HIS A 109 5.97 -25.07 -6.82
C HIS A 109 4.59 -24.45 -6.53
N ASP A 110 3.74 -25.19 -5.81
CA ASP A 110 2.38 -24.75 -5.50
C ASP A 110 2.41 -23.57 -4.50
N GLU A 111 3.24 -23.65 -3.47
CA GLU A 111 3.44 -22.53 -2.52
C GLU A 111 3.99 -21.29 -3.21
N ARG A 112 4.93 -21.42 -4.17
CA ARG A 112 5.41 -20.26 -4.95
C ARG A 112 4.30 -19.63 -5.77
N THR A 113 3.43 -20.44 -6.36
CA THR A 113 2.29 -19.96 -7.14
C THR A 113 1.30 -19.21 -6.25
N GLU A 114 1.04 -19.74 -5.05
CA GLU A 114 0.15 -19.13 -4.08
C GLU A 114 0.73 -17.82 -3.50
N VAL A 115 1.98 -17.83 -3.04
CA VAL A 115 2.68 -16.64 -2.53
C VAL A 115 2.75 -15.55 -3.60
N ARG A 116 3.01 -15.92 -4.87
CA ARG A 116 2.99 -14.97 -5.98
C ARG A 116 1.62 -14.30 -6.11
N ARG A 117 0.54 -15.07 -6.08
CA ARG A 117 -0.84 -14.55 -6.18
C ARG A 117 -1.15 -13.59 -5.03
N ALA A 118 -0.78 -13.98 -3.81
CA ALA A 118 -0.99 -13.17 -2.62
C ALA A 118 -0.25 -11.82 -2.68
N ILE A 119 1.03 -11.84 -3.07
CA ILE A 119 1.82 -10.60 -3.23
C ILE A 119 1.19 -9.68 -4.28
N VAL A 120 0.80 -10.22 -5.44
CA VAL A 120 0.17 -9.42 -6.50
C VAL A 120 -1.13 -8.78 -6.00
N SER A 121 -1.99 -9.57 -5.35
CA SER A 121 -3.26 -9.06 -4.81
C SER A 121 -3.02 -7.94 -3.80
N SER A 122 -2.09 -8.12 -2.86
CA SER A 122 -1.85 -7.14 -1.80
C SER A 122 -1.14 -5.88 -2.27
N ILE A 123 -0.33 -5.94 -3.33
CA ILE A 123 0.20 -4.72 -3.99
C ILE A 123 -0.91 -4.01 -4.77
N LEU A 124 -1.75 -4.73 -5.52
CA LEU A 124 -2.88 -4.09 -6.22
C LEU A 124 -3.90 -3.47 -5.26
N ALA A 125 -4.01 -4.01 -4.05
CA ALA A 125 -4.87 -3.48 -3.00
C ALA A 125 -4.46 -2.08 -2.49
N THR A 126 -3.20 -1.66 -2.72
CA THR A 126 -2.73 -0.32 -2.33
C THR A 126 -3.21 0.78 -3.27
N ASP A 127 -3.77 0.43 -4.45
CA ASP A 127 -4.40 1.41 -5.34
C ASP A 127 -5.59 2.07 -4.61
N MET A 128 -5.47 3.37 -4.36
CA MET A 128 -6.46 4.17 -3.66
C MET A 128 -7.83 4.20 -4.35
N ARG A 129 -7.92 3.82 -5.64
CA ARG A 129 -9.20 3.59 -6.34
C ARG A 129 -10.06 2.53 -5.66
N TYR A 130 -9.46 1.52 -5.03
CA TYR A 130 -10.17 0.43 -4.37
C TYR A 130 -10.37 0.64 -2.86
N HIS A 131 -9.80 1.70 -2.28
CA HIS A 131 -9.85 1.97 -0.84
C HIS A 131 -11.27 1.85 -0.24
N ALA A 132 -12.27 2.50 -0.86
CA ALA A 132 -13.64 2.47 -0.35
C ALA A 132 -14.26 1.04 -0.38
N SER A 133 -13.88 0.22 -1.37
CA SER A 133 -14.32 -1.17 -1.48
C SER A 133 -13.73 -2.01 -0.35
N TYR A 134 -12.43 -1.88 -0.08
CA TYR A 134 -11.74 -2.58 1.01
C TYR A 134 -12.28 -2.18 2.39
N VAL A 135 -12.49 -0.88 2.64
CA VAL A 135 -13.13 -0.40 3.89
C VAL A 135 -14.53 -0.98 4.06
N SER A 136 -15.31 -1.08 2.99
CA SER A 136 -16.66 -1.64 3.03
C SER A 136 -16.66 -3.14 3.31
N ARG A 137 -15.75 -3.90 2.68
CA ARG A 137 -15.56 -5.34 2.93
C ARG A 137 -15.15 -5.59 4.38
N MET A 138 -14.19 -4.83 4.91
CA MET A 138 -13.77 -4.96 6.31
C MET A 138 -14.87 -4.58 7.29
N ARG A 139 -15.77 -3.67 6.91
CA ARG A 139 -16.91 -3.29 7.76
C ARG A 139 -17.89 -4.43 7.93
N VAL A 140 -18.17 -5.19 6.87
CA VAL A 140 -19.02 -6.39 6.95
C VAL A 140 -18.41 -7.41 7.94
N VAL A 141 -17.10 -7.59 7.89
CA VAL A 141 -16.37 -8.47 8.83
C VAL A 141 -16.49 -7.96 10.27
N ALA A 142 -16.31 -6.66 10.50
CA ALA A 142 -16.45 -6.05 11.82
C ALA A 142 -17.88 -6.13 12.38
N GLU A 143 -18.90 -5.92 11.54
CA GLU A 143 -20.30 -6.04 11.94
C GLU A 143 -20.68 -7.48 12.30
N ALA A 144 -20.18 -8.46 11.55
CA ALA A 144 -20.36 -9.87 11.86
C ALA A 144 -19.71 -10.24 13.22
N HIS A 145 -18.51 -9.73 13.49
CA HIS A 145 -17.84 -9.95 14.78
C HIS A 145 -18.59 -9.34 15.96
N GLN A 146 -19.18 -8.15 15.79
CA GLN A 146 -19.94 -7.48 16.85
C GLN A 146 -21.26 -8.20 17.19
N GLN A 147 -21.85 -8.90 16.22
CA GLN A 147 -23.10 -9.64 16.43
C GLN A 147 -22.91 -10.93 17.22
N ASP A 148 -21.72 -11.55 17.10
CA ASP A 148 -21.36 -12.75 17.86
C ASP A 148 -19.90 -12.67 18.34
N PRO A 149 -19.64 -11.93 19.44
CA PRO A 149 -18.29 -11.76 19.97
C PRO A 149 -17.67 -13.05 20.52
N GLU A 150 -18.49 -14.07 20.81
CA GLU A 150 -18.02 -15.37 21.31
C GLU A 150 -17.71 -16.37 20.18
N SER A 151 -18.15 -16.11 18.94
CA SER A 151 -17.71 -16.85 17.76
C SER A 151 -16.22 -16.58 17.49
N GLU A 152 -15.43 -17.66 17.38
CA GLU A 152 -13.98 -17.58 17.50
C GLU A 152 -13.28 -16.70 16.47
N VAL A 153 -13.82 -16.49 15.26
CA VAL A 153 -13.25 -15.52 14.31
C VAL A 153 -14.27 -15.09 13.24
N PRO A 154 -14.38 -13.80 12.89
CA PRO A 154 -15.10 -13.37 11.68
C PRO A 154 -14.35 -13.71 10.37
N LEU A 155 -13.08 -14.11 10.45
CA LEU A 155 -12.22 -14.47 9.32
C LEU A 155 -11.67 -15.89 9.50
N ASP A 156 -11.88 -16.74 8.50
CA ASP A 156 -11.51 -18.15 8.58
C ASP A 156 -10.14 -18.42 7.93
N ILE A 157 -9.19 -18.96 8.71
CA ILE A 157 -7.85 -19.32 8.20
C ILE A 157 -7.94 -20.38 7.09
N ASP A 158 -8.96 -21.22 7.04
CA ASP A 158 -9.10 -22.24 6.00
C ASP A 158 -9.64 -21.66 4.68
N LYS A 159 -10.22 -20.44 4.71
CA LYS A 159 -10.74 -19.75 3.52
C LYS A 159 -9.72 -18.80 2.91
N GLU A 160 -9.29 -19.11 1.69
CA GLU A 160 -8.34 -18.29 0.92
C GLU A 160 -8.80 -16.83 0.79
N GLN A 161 -10.10 -16.58 0.59
CA GLN A 161 -10.64 -15.23 0.44
C GLN A 161 -10.54 -14.38 1.72
N ASP A 162 -10.71 -15.00 2.88
CA ASP A 162 -10.64 -14.33 4.18
C ASP A 162 -9.18 -14.01 4.51
N ARG A 163 -8.27 -14.97 4.29
CA ARG A 163 -6.83 -14.74 4.40
C ARG A 163 -6.37 -13.62 3.47
N GLN A 164 -6.79 -13.65 2.20
CA GLN A 164 -6.40 -12.62 1.22
C GLN A 164 -6.91 -11.24 1.60
N LEU A 165 -8.16 -11.12 2.07
CA LEU A 165 -8.68 -9.85 2.56
C LEU A 165 -7.84 -9.33 3.74
N LEU A 166 -7.47 -10.20 4.69
CA LEU A 166 -6.64 -9.81 5.81
C LEU A 166 -5.24 -9.35 5.36
N MET A 167 -4.60 -10.07 4.44
CA MET A 167 -3.31 -9.69 3.87
C MET A 167 -3.36 -8.32 3.17
N ASP A 168 -4.37 -8.10 2.32
CA ASP A 168 -4.59 -6.83 1.62
C ASP A 168 -4.79 -5.68 2.61
N MET A 169 -5.60 -5.90 3.66
CA MET A 169 -5.86 -4.89 4.69
C MET A 169 -4.63 -4.58 5.54
N LEU A 170 -3.81 -5.58 5.87
CA LEU A 170 -2.57 -5.38 6.62
C LEU A 170 -1.59 -4.48 5.85
N VAL A 171 -1.41 -4.72 4.55
CA VAL A 171 -0.53 -3.90 3.70
C VAL A 171 -1.12 -2.50 3.51
N HIS A 172 -2.42 -2.39 3.21
CA HIS A 172 -3.09 -1.10 2.99
C HIS A 172 -3.11 -0.22 4.25
N CYS A 173 -3.39 -0.80 5.42
CA CYS A 173 -3.29 -0.08 6.69
C CYS A 173 -1.86 0.34 6.98
N ALA A 174 -0.87 -0.52 6.72
CA ALA A 174 0.53 -0.18 6.92
C ALA A 174 0.99 0.97 6.01
N ASP A 175 0.52 1.01 4.76
CA ASP A 175 0.80 2.09 3.81
C ASP A 175 0.18 3.42 4.28
N LEU A 176 -1.08 3.38 4.74
CA LEU A 176 -1.81 4.54 5.27
C LEU A 176 -1.57 4.78 6.78
N SER A 177 -0.42 4.36 7.30
CA SER A 177 -0.07 4.48 8.74
C SER A 177 0.63 5.77 9.12
N GLY A 178 1.15 6.55 8.16
CA GLY A 178 1.98 7.71 8.46
C GLY A 178 1.33 8.71 9.43
N GLN A 179 0.01 8.92 9.31
CA GLN A 179 -0.75 9.85 10.17
C GLN A 179 -1.23 9.22 11.49
N THR A 180 -1.04 7.93 11.72
CA THR A 180 -1.31 7.26 13.02
C THR A 180 -0.09 7.27 13.95
N MET A 181 1.08 7.63 13.42
CA MET A 181 2.32 7.74 14.18
C MET A 181 2.31 8.94 15.13
N LYS A 182 3.32 9.00 16.01
CA LYS A 182 3.59 10.18 16.84
C LYS A 182 3.64 11.43 15.97
N HIS A 183 3.03 12.52 16.45
CA HIS A 183 2.85 13.77 15.69
C HIS A 183 4.11 14.28 14.97
N SER A 184 5.30 14.16 15.58
CA SER A 184 6.55 14.58 14.94
C SER A 184 6.94 13.77 13.70
N LEU A 185 6.62 12.47 13.67
CA LEU A 185 6.82 11.59 12.51
C LEU A 185 5.70 11.79 11.48
N ALA A 186 4.44 11.85 11.95
CA ALA A 186 3.29 12.12 11.09
C ALA A 186 3.47 13.42 10.30
N ARG A 187 3.98 14.47 10.95
CA ARG A 187 4.33 15.74 10.30
C ARG A 187 5.43 15.58 9.25
N GLN A 188 6.48 14.80 9.51
CA GLN A 188 7.57 14.58 8.55
C GLN A 188 7.08 13.83 7.31
N TRP A 189 6.30 12.76 7.49
CA TRP A 189 5.69 12.03 6.37
C TRP A 189 4.72 12.91 5.59
N GLY A 190 3.90 13.68 6.29
CA GLY A 190 2.99 14.66 5.68
C GLY A 190 3.75 15.70 4.85
N GLN A 191 4.89 16.22 5.33
CA GLN A 191 5.71 17.17 4.58
C GLN A 191 6.34 16.53 3.34
N ARG A 192 6.80 15.28 3.43
CA ARG A 192 7.38 14.54 2.30
C ARG A 192 6.39 14.32 1.17
N VAL A 193 5.18 13.84 1.47
CA VAL A 193 4.15 13.63 0.43
C VAL A 193 3.71 14.93 -0.20
N LEU A 194 3.58 16.00 0.61
CA LEU A 194 3.26 17.33 0.10
C LEU A 194 4.36 17.86 -0.83
N GLU A 195 5.64 17.64 -0.52
CA GLU A 195 6.75 18.01 -1.41
C GLU A 195 6.68 17.26 -2.75
N GLU A 196 6.38 15.96 -2.73
CA GLU A 196 6.24 15.19 -3.96
C GLU A 196 5.06 15.68 -4.83
N PHE A 197 3.91 15.99 -4.21
CA PHE A 197 2.78 16.61 -4.91
C PHE A 197 3.15 17.95 -5.55
N ARG A 198 3.98 18.77 -4.91
CA ARG A 198 4.44 20.03 -5.51
C ARG A 198 5.27 19.77 -6.75
N GLN A 199 6.19 18.81 -6.68
CA GLN A 199 7.04 18.44 -7.82
C GLN A 199 6.20 17.94 -8.99
N GLN A 200 5.20 17.10 -8.73
CA GLN A 200 4.22 16.67 -9.74
C GLN A 200 3.46 17.87 -10.34
N THR A 201 2.89 18.77 -9.52
CA THR A 201 2.14 19.95 -10.01
C THR A 201 2.99 20.86 -10.90
N VAL A 202 4.29 21.00 -10.62
CA VAL A 202 5.21 21.74 -11.49
C VAL A 202 5.34 21.05 -12.86
N LEU A 203 5.46 19.73 -12.89
CA LEU A 203 5.52 18.95 -14.12
C LEU A 203 4.22 19.02 -14.91
N GLU A 204 3.06 18.92 -14.25
CA GLU A 204 1.73 19.05 -14.86
C GLU A 204 1.59 20.40 -15.57
N LYS A 205 1.88 21.50 -14.87
CA LYS A 205 1.82 22.86 -15.45
C LYS A 205 2.77 23.02 -16.63
N LYS A 206 4.00 22.49 -16.54
CA LYS A 206 4.98 22.56 -17.64
C LYS A 206 4.51 21.81 -18.89
N ARG A 207 3.76 20.72 -18.71
CA ARG A 207 3.26 19.88 -19.80
C ARG A 207 1.84 20.24 -20.25
N GLY A 208 1.21 21.23 -19.61
CA GLY A 208 -0.18 21.61 -19.91
C GLY A 208 -1.20 20.56 -19.47
N LEU A 209 -0.88 19.73 -18.48
CA LEU A 209 -1.76 18.69 -17.95
C LEU A 209 -2.67 19.24 -16.84
N PRO A 210 -3.82 18.58 -16.58
CA PRO A 210 -4.69 18.94 -15.45
C PRO A 210 -3.95 18.82 -14.11
N THR A 211 -4.25 19.72 -13.18
CA THR A 211 -3.73 19.70 -11.80
C THR A 211 -4.87 19.46 -10.81
N LEU A 212 -4.61 18.70 -9.74
CA LEU A 212 -5.62 18.41 -8.71
C LEU A 212 -5.69 19.53 -7.66
N PRO A 213 -6.91 20.01 -7.26
CA PRO A 213 -7.05 21.14 -6.33
C PRO A 213 -6.39 20.98 -4.95
N PHE A 214 -6.18 19.75 -4.47
CA PHE A 214 -5.53 19.51 -3.18
C PHE A 214 -3.99 19.54 -3.25
N MET A 215 -3.41 19.44 -4.45
CA MET A 215 -1.96 19.54 -4.71
C MET A 215 -1.52 20.99 -5.00
N MET A 216 -2.48 21.88 -5.20
CA MET A 216 -2.24 23.29 -5.49
C MET A 216 -1.97 24.11 -4.22
N ASP A 217 -1.19 25.19 -4.38
CA ASP A 217 -0.92 26.21 -3.36
C ASP A 217 -0.33 25.67 -2.04
N LEU A 218 0.38 24.54 -2.10
CA LEU A 218 1.00 23.93 -0.93
C LEU A 218 2.13 24.78 -0.31
N HIS A 219 2.40 26.00 -0.79
CA HIS A 219 3.30 26.95 -0.10
C HIS A 219 2.61 27.55 1.13
N ASP A 220 1.28 27.57 1.14
CA ASP A 220 0.47 28.05 2.24
C ASP A 220 0.37 26.98 3.35
N PRO A 221 0.85 27.26 4.58
CA PRO A 221 0.72 26.34 5.71
C PRO A 221 -0.73 25.98 6.05
N LEU A 222 -1.69 26.89 5.84
CA LEU A 222 -3.10 26.61 6.10
C LEU A 222 -3.62 25.55 5.11
N LYS A 223 -3.32 25.72 3.82
CA LYS A 223 -3.64 24.72 2.79
C LYS A 223 -3.04 23.36 3.11
N GLN A 224 -1.76 23.30 3.50
CA GLN A 224 -1.12 22.04 3.90
C GLN A 224 -1.86 21.37 5.07
N ALA A 225 -2.19 22.13 6.11
CA ALA A 225 -2.90 21.62 7.29
C ALA A 225 -4.32 21.14 6.93
N THR A 226 -5.04 21.88 6.08
CA THR A 226 -6.37 21.46 5.59
C THR A 226 -6.29 20.17 4.78
N THR A 227 -5.31 20.03 3.88
CA THR A 227 -5.09 18.80 3.10
C THR A 227 -4.85 17.60 4.03
N GLN A 228 -3.96 17.74 5.02
CA GLN A 228 -3.68 16.66 5.98
C GLN A 228 -4.89 16.33 6.87
N LYS A 229 -5.61 17.35 7.38
CA LYS A 229 -6.83 17.15 8.16
C LYS A 229 -7.88 16.36 7.35
N ASN A 230 -8.12 16.75 6.10
CA ASN A 230 -9.10 16.08 5.25
C ASN A 230 -8.68 14.64 4.95
N PHE A 231 -7.40 14.41 4.65
CA PHE A 231 -6.88 13.06 4.46
C PHE A 231 -7.11 12.18 5.69
N ILE A 232 -6.83 12.72 6.89
CA ILE A 232 -7.10 12.00 8.15
C ILE A 232 -8.59 11.69 8.29
N SER A 233 -9.46 12.69 8.20
CA SER A 233 -10.89 12.54 8.47
C SER A 233 -11.63 11.65 7.45
N PHE A 234 -11.21 11.66 6.19
CA PHE A 234 -11.95 10.99 5.11
C PHE A 234 -11.32 9.69 4.62
N VAL A 235 -10.03 9.45 4.92
CA VAL A 235 -9.30 8.26 4.43
C VAL A 235 -8.75 7.45 5.60
N VAL A 236 -7.88 8.05 6.41
CA VAL A 236 -7.13 7.33 7.45
C VAL A 236 -8.06 6.88 8.59
N GLU A 237 -8.83 7.80 9.17
CA GLU A 237 -9.67 7.51 10.33
C GLU A 237 -10.74 6.43 10.04
N PRO A 238 -11.50 6.48 8.91
CA PRO A 238 -12.45 5.42 8.58
C PRO A 238 -11.80 4.04 8.42
N LEU A 239 -10.63 3.97 7.77
CA LEU A 239 -9.88 2.73 7.57
C LEU A 239 -9.41 2.12 8.89
N TRP A 240 -8.76 2.91 9.73
CA TRP A 240 -8.20 2.43 10.99
C TRP A 240 -9.29 2.06 12.01
N LYS A 241 -10.42 2.80 12.03
CA LYS A 241 -11.56 2.42 12.88
C LYS A 241 -12.12 1.05 12.51
N VAL A 242 -12.30 0.76 11.22
CA VAL A 242 -12.85 -0.52 10.80
C VAL A 242 -11.86 -1.66 11.03
N PHE A 243 -10.57 -1.44 10.74
CA PHE A 243 -9.53 -2.45 10.94
C PHE A 243 -9.36 -2.81 12.43
N CYS A 244 -9.35 -1.84 13.33
CA CYS A 244 -9.25 -2.09 14.77
C CYS A 244 -10.52 -2.65 15.42
N SER A 245 -11.62 -2.79 14.67
CA SER A 245 -12.89 -3.36 15.16
C SER A 245 -13.02 -4.88 14.89
N VAL A 246 -11.98 -5.48 14.29
CA VAL A 246 -11.86 -6.92 13.98
C VAL A 246 -10.65 -7.47 14.72
#